data_AF-A0A953EGU6-F1
#
_entry.id   AF-A0A953EGU6-F1
#
_cell.length_a   1.000
_cell.length_b   1.000
_cell.length_c   1.000
_cell.angle_alpha   90.00
_cell.angle_beta   90.00
_cell.angle_gamma   90.00
#
_symmetry.space_group_name_H-M   'P 1'
#
loop_
_entity.id
_entity.type
_entity.pdbx_description
1 polymer ?
#
loop_
_entity_poly.entity_id
_entity_poly.type
_entity_poly.pdbx_seq_one_letter_code
_entity_poly.pdbx_strand_id
1 'polypeptide(L)'
;MSATTLAVGAAGGRTVPAPVWPSVWAAGFAWIGAAALVFFWPDADDLGRTDLLAALAVGIGGALLFLALSAGIPALAPRVAPLRAAGPWLLALALALAVWELATAKLDLLPRPFFAAPQSLLEVFTDDWPRLGESVLHSLLLVVPGYALGA
;
A
#
# COMPACT_ATOMS: atom_id res chain seq x y z
N MET A 1 -4.02 58.96 38.35
CA MET A 1 -2.69 58.44 38.72
C MET A 1 -2.80 56.92 38.81
N SER A 2 -1.76 56.23 38.31
CA SER A 2 -1.48 54.78 38.44
C SER A 2 -2.24 53.85 37.50
N ALA A 3 -1.65 52.82 36.88
CA ALA A 3 -0.31 52.55 36.37
C ALA A 3 -0.47 51.30 35.48
N THR A 4 0.23 51.32 34.35
CA THR A 4 0.47 50.24 33.40
C THR A 4 0.83 48.89 34.04
N THR A 5 0.26 47.79 33.54
CA THR A 5 1.04 46.54 33.40
C THR A 5 0.51 45.71 32.23
N LEU A 6 1.08 45.95 31.03
CA LEU A 6 0.98 45.03 29.90
C LEU A 6 1.95 43.88 30.17
N ALA A 7 1.44 42.73 30.57
CA ALA A 7 2.21 41.50 30.59
C ALA A 7 2.46 41.08 29.13
N VAL A 8 3.63 41.43 28.59
CA VAL A 8 4.20 40.81 27.39
C VAL A 8 4.49 39.37 27.75
N GLY A 9 3.51 38.49 27.51
CA GLY A 9 3.71 37.05 27.53
C GLY A 9 4.71 36.71 26.44
N ALA A 10 5.92 36.33 26.86
CA ALA A 10 6.95 35.79 26.00
C ALA A 10 6.33 34.74 25.07
N ALA A 11 6.29 35.04 23.78
CA ALA A 11 5.96 34.09 22.73
C ALA A 11 7.10 33.06 22.66
N GLY A 12 7.09 32.13 23.61
CA GLY A 12 7.82 30.88 23.49
C GLY A 12 7.24 30.18 22.27
N GLY A 13 7.94 30.27 21.15
CA GLY A 13 7.63 29.50 19.95
C GLY A 13 7.63 28.04 20.33
N ARG A 14 6.46 27.48 20.64
CA ARG A 14 6.29 26.05 20.78
C ARG A 14 6.60 25.48 19.42
N THR A 15 7.81 24.95 19.25
CA THR A 15 8.11 24.04 18.16
C THR A 15 7.19 22.85 18.36
N VAL A 16 6.02 22.87 17.71
CA VAL A 16 5.13 21.71 17.67
C VAL A 16 5.94 20.63 16.97
N PRO A 17 6.30 19.53 17.66
CA PRO A 17 7.08 18.48 17.03
C PRO A 17 6.33 17.99 15.79
N ALA A 18 7.05 17.82 14.68
CA ALA A 18 6.46 17.30 13.46
C ALA A 18 5.80 15.95 13.77
N PRO A 19 4.54 15.73 13.37
CA PRO A 19 3.83 14.51 13.69
C PRO A 19 4.48 13.35 12.92
N VAL A 20 5.31 12.55 13.60
CA VAL A 20 5.84 11.30 13.05
C VAL A 20 4.71 10.29 12.95
N TRP A 21 4.54 9.68 11.77
CA TRP A 21 3.51 8.67 11.50
C TRP A 21 4.16 7.30 11.43
N PRO A 22 4.44 6.64 12.57
CA PRO A 22 5.24 5.42 12.60
C PRO A 22 4.63 4.29 11.75
N SER A 23 3.31 4.22 11.66
CA SER A 23 2.61 3.23 10.85
C SER A 23 2.88 3.37 9.35
N VAL A 24 2.96 4.59 8.82
CA VAL A 24 3.20 4.83 7.38
C VAL A 24 4.65 4.55 7.01
N TRP A 25 5.58 4.93 7.89
CA TRP A 25 6.99 4.56 7.76
C TRP A 25 7.18 3.04 7.78
N ALA A 26 6.59 2.37 8.78
CA ALA A 26 6.63 0.92 8.88
C ALA A 26 6.04 0.25 7.63
N ALA A 27 4.91 0.74 7.11
CA ALA A 27 4.32 0.24 5.87
C ALA A 27 5.28 0.39 4.68
N GLY A 28 5.89 1.56 4.50
CA GLY A 28 6.85 1.81 3.43
C GLY A 28 8.04 0.85 3.47
N PHE A 29 8.64 0.64 4.65
CA PHE A 29 9.71 -0.33 4.83
C PHE A 29 9.25 -1.77 4.65
N ALA A 30 8.05 -2.14 5.10
CA ALA A 30 7.51 -3.47 4.91
C ALA A 30 7.28 -3.80 3.43
N TRP A 31 6.80 -2.84 2.63
CA TRP A 31 6.67 -2.99 1.17
C TRP A 31 8.02 -3.19 0.48
N ILE A 32 9.06 -2.43 0.87
CA ILE A 32 10.42 -2.62 0.37
C ILE A 32 10.98 -3.99 0.82
N GLY A 33 10.71 -4.40 2.06
CA GLY A 33 11.09 -5.71 2.58
C GLY A 33 10.42 -6.85 1.81
N ALA A 34 9.14 -6.72 1.47
CA ALA A 34 8.41 -7.66 0.63
C ALA A 34 9.01 -7.73 -0.77
N ALA A 35 9.38 -6.59 -1.37
CA ALA A 35 10.06 -6.58 -2.67
C ALA A 35 11.42 -7.27 -2.62
N ALA A 36 12.21 -7.01 -1.57
CA ALA A 36 13.50 -7.66 -1.37
C ALA A 36 13.34 -9.18 -1.20
N LEU A 37 12.32 -9.61 -0.45
CA LEU A 37 11.96 -11.01 -0.31
C LEU A 37 11.62 -11.66 -1.67
N VAL A 38 10.78 -11.00 -2.47
CA VAL A 38 10.37 -11.48 -3.80
C VAL A 38 11.57 -11.62 -4.72
N PHE A 39 12.46 -10.63 -4.76
CA PHE A 39 13.56 -10.56 -5.70
C PHE A 39 14.79 -11.39 -5.31
N PHE A 40 15.16 -11.42 -4.02
CA PHE A 40 16.40 -12.07 -3.58
C PHE A 40 16.22 -13.52 -3.15
N TRP A 41 15.02 -13.93 -2.73
CA TRP A 41 14.77 -15.31 -2.37
C TRP A 41 14.37 -16.10 -3.63
N PRO A 42 15.03 -17.21 -3.98
CA PRO A 42 14.67 -17.99 -5.17
C PRO A 42 13.27 -18.62 -5.06
N ASP A 43 12.51 -18.60 -6.15
CA ASP A 43 11.22 -19.28 -6.23
C ASP A 43 11.39 -20.81 -6.24
N ALA A 44 10.41 -21.53 -5.68
CA ALA A 44 10.41 -23.00 -5.64
C ALA A 44 10.16 -23.61 -7.03
N ASP A 45 9.50 -22.86 -7.91
CA ASP A 45 9.21 -23.22 -9.31
C ASP A 45 9.48 -22.03 -10.24
N ASP A 46 9.40 -22.28 -11.54
CA ASP A 46 9.48 -21.25 -12.58
C ASP A 46 8.19 -20.43 -12.62
N LEU A 47 8.22 -19.28 -11.93
CA LEU A 47 7.13 -18.33 -11.86
C LEU A 47 7.47 -17.07 -12.66
N GLY A 48 6.48 -16.56 -13.39
CA GLY A 48 6.63 -15.31 -14.14
C GLY A 48 6.49 -14.07 -13.26
N ARG A 49 6.99 -12.92 -13.74
CA ARG A 49 6.72 -11.57 -13.21
C ARG A 49 7.28 -11.27 -11.81
N THR A 50 8.29 -12.00 -11.35
CA THR A 50 9.08 -11.67 -10.14
C THR A 50 9.59 -10.23 -10.15
N ASP A 51 10.19 -9.79 -11.27
CA ASP A 51 10.70 -8.42 -11.43
C ASP A 51 9.60 -7.37 -11.33
N LEU A 52 8.46 -7.63 -11.96
CA LEU A 52 7.33 -6.69 -11.98
C LEU A 52 6.70 -6.58 -10.59
N LEU A 53 6.49 -7.71 -9.91
CA LEU A 53 5.94 -7.72 -8.56
C LEU A 53 6.88 -7.00 -7.58
N ALA A 54 8.18 -7.27 -7.65
CA ALA A 54 9.19 -6.57 -6.86
C ALA A 54 9.21 -5.07 -7.17
N ALA A 55 9.17 -4.67 -8.44
CA ALA A 55 9.15 -3.27 -8.84
C ALA A 55 7.89 -2.54 -8.35
N LEU A 56 6.71 -3.17 -8.43
CA LEU A 56 5.47 -2.62 -7.88
C LEU A 56 5.57 -2.45 -6.36
N ALA A 57 6.08 -3.45 -5.65
CA ALA A 57 6.25 -3.39 -4.21
C ALA A 57 7.26 -2.30 -3.78
N VAL A 58 8.39 -2.15 -4.48
CA VAL A 58 9.32 -1.01 -4.28
C VAL A 58 8.63 0.31 -4.60
N GLY A 59 7.87 0.39 -5.69
CA GLY A 59 7.16 1.60 -6.09
C GLY A 59 6.17 2.07 -5.03
N ILE A 60 5.37 1.15 -4.48
CA ILE A 60 4.45 1.43 -3.37
C ILE A 60 5.22 1.84 -2.12
N GLY A 61 6.25 1.08 -1.73
CA GLY A 61 7.05 1.39 -0.55
C GLY A 61 7.73 2.75 -0.65
N GLY A 62 8.37 3.05 -1.77
CA GLY A 62 9.01 4.34 -2.06
C GLY A 62 8.00 5.49 -2.07
N ALA A 63 6.82 5.30 -2.66
CA ALA A 63 5.75 6.31 -2.63
C ALA A 63 5.28 6.58 -1.18
N LEU A 64 5.10 5.55 -0.35
CA LEU A 64 4.71 5.71 1.05
C LEU A 64 5.78 6.45 1.87
N LEU A 65 7.05 6.12 1.68
CA LEU A 65 8.16 6.83 2.34
C LEU A 65 8.24 8.28 1.89
N PHE A 66 8.08 8.56 0.59
CA PHE A 66 8.04 9.91 0.05
C PHE A 66 6.88 10.72 0.63
N LEU A 67 5.68 10.12 0.70
CA LEU A 67 4.50 10.77 1.28
C LEU A 67 4.66 11.01 2.79
N ALA A 68 5.27 10.06 3.51
CA ALA A 68 5.59 10.21 4.93
C ALA A 68 6.59 11.35 5.19
N LEU A 69 7.60 11.51 4.32
CA LEU A 69 8.52 12.65 4.36
C LEU A 69 7.79 13.98 4.08
N SER A 70 6.89 14.00 3.09
CA SER A 70 6.15 15.21 2.72
C SER A 70 5.21 15.72 3.82
N ALA A 71 4.83 14.88 4.80
CA ALA A 71 4.03 15.27 5.96
C ALA A 71 4.76 16.29 6.87
N GLY A 72 6.10 16.38 6.79
CA GLY A 72 6.88 17.41 7.47
C GLY A 72 6.75 18.81 6.86
N ILE A 73 6.18 18.93 5.65
CA ILE A 73 6.00 20.20 4.95
C ILE A 73 4.58 20.74 5.29
N PRO A 74 4.44 21.89 5.98
CA PRO A 74 3.13 22.38 6.44
C PRO A 74 2.08 22.56 5.33
N ALA A 75 2.52 22.95 4.12
CA ALA A 75 1.64 23.12 2.96
C ALA A 75 1.09 21.79 2.41
N LEU A 76 1.78 20.67 2.64
CA LEU A 76 1.39 19.34 2.14
C LEU A 76 0.74 18.48 3.22
N ALA A 77 1.02 18.73 4.51
CA ALA A 77 0.52 17.95 5.63
C ALA A 77 -1.00 17.69 5.60
N PRO A 78 -1.89 18.65 5.28
CA PRO A 78 -3.33 18.38 5.20
C PRO A 78 -3.71 17.40 4.08
N ARG A 79 -2.95 17.40 2.97
CA ARG A 79 -3.21 16.52 1.81
C ARG A 79 -2.83 15.08 2.09
N VAL A 80 -1.79 14.86 2.88
CA VAL A 80 -1.32 13.52 3.25
C VAL A 80 -1.93 13.01 4.56
N ALA A 81 -2.62 13.85 5.33
CA ALA A 81 -3.23 13.47 6.62
C ALA A 81 -4.08 12.18 6.59
N PRO A 82 -4.88 11.87 5.53
CA PRO A 82 -5.65 10.63 5.47
C PRO A 82 -4.78 9.37 5.50
N LEU A 83 -3.53 9.43 5.02
CA LEU A 83 -2.61 8.29 5.02
C LEU A 83 -2.28 7.79 6.41
N ARG A 84 -2.37 8.65 7.44
CA ARG A 84 -2.15 8.24 8.83
C ARG A 84 -3.13 7.15 9.26
N ALA A 85 -4.40 7.27 8.87
CA ALA A 85 -5.42 6.28 9.19
C ALA A 85 -5.27 5.01 8.35
N ALA A 86 -4.80 5.14 7.11
CA ALA A 86 -4.54 4.01 6.22
C ALA A 86 -3.24 3.25 6.56
N GLY A 87 -2.27 3.88 7.25
CA GLY A 87 -0.95 3.33 7.52
C GLY A 87 -0.94 1.89 8.07
N PRO A 88 -1.71 1.58 9.14
CA PRO A 88 -1.79 0.21 9.66
C PRO A 88 -2.33 -0.81 8.64
N TRP A 89 -3.30 -0.41 7.81
CA TRP A 89 -3.83 -1.25 6.74
C TRP A 89 -2.81 -1.47 5.62
N LEU A 90 -2.08 -0.42 5.23
CA LEU A 90 -1.02 -0.52 4.23
C LEU A 90 0.13 -1.42 4.68
N LEU A 91 0.47 -1.37 5.98
CA LEU A 91 1.41 -2.30 6.60
C LEU A 91 0.87 -3.73 6.59
N ALA A 92 -0.38 -3.93 7.01
CA ALA A 92 -1.02 -5.24 7.02
C ALA A 92 -1.05 -5.85 5.61
N LEU A 93 -1.32 -5.06 4.57
CA LEU A 93 -1.29 -5.51 3.18
C LEU A 93 0.10 -5.94 2.73
N ALA A 94 1.15 -5.18 3.08
CA ALA A 94 2.53 -5.56 2.77
C ALA A 94 2.90 -6.90 3.40
N LEU A 95 2.56 -7.07 4.68
CA LEU A 95 2.83 -8.31 5.42
C LEU A 95 2.01 -9.48 4.88
N ALA A 96 0.73 -9.27 4.57
CA ALA A 96 -0.12 -10.29 3.99
C ALA A 96 0.41 -10.76 2.63
N LEU A 97 0.84 -9.82 1.77
CA LEU A 97 1.47 -10.14 0.49
C LEU A 97 2.76 -10.95 0.69
N ALA A 98 3.64 -10.52 1.59
CA ALA A 98 4.91 -11.21 1.87
C ALA A 98 4.70 -12.63 2.43
N VAL A 99 3.76 -12.80 3.36
CA VAL A 99 3.42 -14.12 3.93
C VAL A 99 2.81 -15.01 2.86
N TRP A 100 1.93 -14.48 2.02
CA TRP A 100 1.31 -15.24 0.95
C TRP A 100 2.32 -15.67 -0.11
N GLU A 101 3.19 -14.75 -0.55
CA GLU A 101 4.30 -15.04 -1.45
C GLU A 101 5.22 -16.12 -0.87
N LEU A 102 5.61 -16.01 0.40
CA LEU A 102 6.40 -17.04 1.08
C LEU A 102 5.71 -18.40 1.05
N ALA A 103 4.43 -18.44 1.43
CA ALA A 103 3.68 -19.68 1.53
C ALA A 103 3.42 -20.35 0.17
N THR A 104 3.37 -19.59 -0.92
CA THR A 104 3.06 -20.12 -2.26
C THR A 104 4.30 -20.22 -3.15
N ALA A 105 4.97 -19.10 -3.42
CA ALA A 105 6.07 -19.02 -4.37
C ALA A 105 7.39 -19.58 -3.81
N LYS A 106 7.69 -19.29 -2.54
CA LYS A 106 9.02 -19.60 -1.96
C LYS A 106 9.09 -20.96 -1.27
N LEU A 107 8.02 -21.35 -0.59
CA LEU A 107 7.99 -22.54 0.25
C LEU A 107 7.06 -23.65 -0.26
N ASP A 108 6.25 -23.38 -1.30
CA ASP A 108 5.28 -24.32 -1.87
C ASP A 108 4.42 -25.03 -0.82
N LEU A 109 4.00 -24.30 0.23
CA LEU A 109 3.22 -24.87 1.34
C LEU A 109 1.77 -25.12 0.95
N LEU A 110 1.27 -24.39 -0.06
CA LEU A 110 -0.13 -24.40 -0.48
C LEU A 110 -0.25 -25.07 -1.86
N PRO A 111 -1.15 -26.06 -2.01
CA PRO A 111 -1.27 -26.79 -3.26
C PRO A 111 -1.85 -25.90 -4.37
N ARG A 112 -1.09 -25.74 -5.46
CA ARG A 112 -1.61 -25.24 -6.74
C ARG A 112 -2.59 -26.28 -7.32
N PRO A 113 -3.66 -25.86 -8.05
CA PRO A 113 -3.93 -24.52 -8.57
C PRO A 113 -4.79 -23.62 -7.66
N PHE A 114 -5.24 -24.10 -6.49
CA PHE A 114 -6.21 -23.37 -5.66
C PHE A 114 -5.64 -22.07 -5.08
N PHE A 115 -4.36 -22.10 -4.72
CA PHE A 115 -3.66 -20.95 -4.15
C PHE A 115 -2.50 -20.57 -5.06
N ALA A 116 -2.82 -19.83 -6.12
CA ALA A 116 -1.81 -19.27 -7.00
C ALA A 116 -0.93 -18.25 -6.25
N ALA A 117 0.35 -18.20 -6.61
CA ALA A 117 1.24 -17.17 -6.11
C ALA A 117 0.81 -15.78 -6.60
N PRO A 118 1.06 -14.72 -5.81
CA PRO A 118 0.88 -13.33 -6.26
C PRO A 118 1.51 -13.04 -7.62
N GLN A 119 2.69 -13.61 -7.88
CA GLN A 119 3.39 -13.56 -9.16
C GLN A 119 2.56 -14.13 -10.33
N SER A 120 2.01 -15.33 -10.17
CA SER A 120 1.16 -15.98 -11.19
C SER A 120 -0.13 -15.21 -11.44
N LEU A 121 -0.72 -14.63 -10.39
CA LEU A 121 -1.90 -13.77 -10.56
C LEU A 121 -1.55 -12.53 -11.39
N LEU A 122 -0.41 -11.90 -11.09
CA LEU A 122 0.05 -10.74 -11.82
C LEU A 122 0.28 -11.06 -13.30
N GLU A 123 0.85 -12.22 -13.60
CA GLU A 123 1.02 -12.71 -14.97
C GLU A 123 -0.32 -12.85 -15.72
N VAL A 124 -1.33 -13.47 -15.11
CA VAL A 124 -2.67 -13.56 -15.73
C VAL A 124 -3.28 -12.17 -15.93
N PHE A 125 -3.12 -11.27 -14.96
CA PHE A 125 -3.60 -9.89 -15.09
C PHE A 125 -2.91 -9.12 -16.21
N THR A 126 -1.63 -9.36 -16.48
CA THR A 126 -0.92 -8.68 -17.58
C THR A 126 -1.20 -9.32 -18.94
N ASP A 127 -1.32 -10.63 -18.98
CA ASP A 127 -1.33 -11.38 -20.25
C ASP A 127 -2.77 -11.57 -20.76
N ASP A 128 -3.72 -11.81 -19.87
CA ASP A 128 -5.13 -12.07 -20.19
C ASP A 128 -6.07 -10.88 -19.86
N TRP A 129 -5.52 -9.67 -19.70
CA TRP A 129 -6.31 -8.46 -19.39
C TRP A 129 -7.53 -8.23 -20.31
N PRO A 130 -7.51 -8.50 -21.63
CA PRO A 130 -8.66 -8.27 -22.48
C PRO A 130 -9.83 -9.20 -22.12
N ARG A 131 -9.52 -10.46 -21.81
CA ARG A 131 -10.52 -11.49 -21.44
C ARG A 131 -11.12 -11.21 -20.07
N LEU A 132 -10.31 -10.75 -19.12
CA LEU A 132 -10.78 -10.29 -17.81
C LEU A 132 -11.75 -9.12 -17.96
N GLY A 133 -11.39 -8.12 -18.79
CA GLY A 133 -12.25 -6.97 -19.08
C GLY A 133 -13.57 -7.37 -19.73
N GLU A 134 -13.54 -8.27 -20.70
CA GLU A 134 -14.75 -8.80 -21.34
C GLU A 134 -15.66 -9.51 -20.34
N SER A 135 -15.10 -10.35 -19.45
CA SER A 135 -15.86 -11.08 -18.43
C SER A 135 -16.52 -10.13 -17.43
N VAL A 136 -15.80 -9.09 -17.01
CA VAL A 136 -16.32 -8.04 -16.14
C VAL A 136 -17.44 -7.27 -16.83
N LEU A 137 -17.27 -6.91 -18.11
CA LEU A 137 -18.30 -6.20 -18.87
C LEU A 137 -19.60 -7.02 -18.95
N HIS A 138 -19.51 -8.31 -19.31
CA HIS A 138 -20.68 -9.18 -19.36
C HIS A 138 -21.35 -9.33 -17.99
N SER A 139 -20.58 -9.44 -16.91
CA SER A 139 -21.11 -9.50 -15.54
C SER A 139 -21.88 -8.23 -15.18
N LEU A 140 -21.33 -7.05 -15.54
CA LEU A 140 -22.00 -5.76 -15.32
C LEU A 140 -23.28 -5.64 -16.15
N LEU A 141 -23.25 -6.05 -17.42
CA LEU A 141 -24.43 -6.03 -18.29
C LEU A 141 -25.57 -6.92 -17.76
N LEU A 142 -25.25 -7.99 -17.04
CA LEU A 142 -26.25 -8.84 -16.38
C LEU A 142 -26.75 -8.24 -15.06
N VAL A 143 -25.85 -7.67 -14.24
CA VAL A 143 -26.19 -7.14 -12.92
C VAL A 143 -26.99 -5.84 -13.01
N VAL A 144 -26.66 -4.95 -13.95
CA VAL A 144 -27.34 -3.64 -14.10
C VAL A 144 -28.86 -3.76 -14.28
N PRO A 145 -29.40 -4.54 -15.23
CA PRO A 145 -30.84 -4.66 -15.40
C PRO A 145 -31.49 -5.38 -14.21
N GLY A 146 -30.83 -6.38 -13.61
CA GLY A 146 -31.33 -7.06 -12.42
C GLY A 146 -31.48 -6.10 -11.22
N TYR A 147 -30.48 -5.24 -11.00
CA TYR A 147 -30.54 -4.21 -9.97
C TYR A 147 -31.60 -3.14 -10.29
N ALA A 148 -31.67 -2.67 -11.54
CA ALA A 148 -32.62 -1.63 -11.95
C ALA A 148 -34.09 -2.07 -11.83
N LEU A 149 -34.38 -3.37 -12.03
CA LEU A 149 -35.72 -3.92 -11.85
C LEU A 149 -36.04 -4.27 -10.38
N GLY A 150 -35.03 -4.42 -9.53
CA GLY A 150 -35.18 -4.77 -8.11
C GLY A 150 -35.10 -3.59 -7.13
N ALA A 151 -34.66 -2.41 -7.58
CA ALA A 151 -34.62 -1.17 -6.82
C ALA A 151 -35.96 -0.42 -6.84
#